data_AF-A0A961HMT4-F1
#
_entry.id   AF-A0A961HMT4-F1
#
_cell.length_a   1.000
_cell.length_b   1.000
_cell.length_c   1.000
_cell.angle_alpha   90.00
_cell.angle_beta   90.00
_cell.angle_gamma   90.00
#
_symmetry.space_group_name_H-M   'P 1'
#
loop_
_entity.id
_entity.type
_entity.pdbx_description
1 polymer ?
#
loop_
_entity_poly.entity_id
_entity_poly.type
_entity_poly.pdbx_seq_one_letter_code
_entity_poly.pdbx_strand_id
1 'polypeptide(L)' 'MRELRNSGGEVIARVAGGETLLVTRDGEPVARVTPLPRRPA' A
#
# COMPACT_ATOMS: atom_id res chain seq x y z
N MET A 1 -1.62 -6.57 10.54
CA MET A 1 -0.64 -5.48 10.78
C MET A 1 0.83 -5.92 10.90
N ARG A 2 1.15 -7.16 11.32
CA ARG A 2 2.57 -7.62 11.33
C ARG A 2 3.17 -7.74 9.92
N GLU A 3 2.41 -8.22 8.94
CA GLU A 3 2.84 -8.33 7.53
C GLU A 3 3.26 -6.97 6.93
N LEU A 4 2.43 -5.93 7.07
CA LEU A 4 2.75 -4.57 6.59
C LEU A 4 3.96 -3.96 7.30
N ARG A 5 4.19 -4.29 8.58
CA ARG A 5 5.33 -3.77 9.36
C ARG A 5 6.62 -4.53 9.07
N ASN A 6 6.54 -5.81 8.71
CA ASN A 6 7.70 -6.64 8.39
C ASN A 6 8.11 -6.53 6.91
N SER A 7 7.16 -6.24 6.02
CA SER A 7 7.37 -6.13 4.55
C SER A 7 7.12 -4.73 4.01
N GLY A 8 7.24 -3.69 4.85
CA GLY A 8 6.93 -2.31 4.48
C GLY A 8 7.64 -1.84 3.21
N GLY A 9 8.91 -2.23 3.00
CA GLY A 9 9.66 -1.90 1.79
C GLY A 9 9.05 -2.47 0.50
N GLU A 10 8.62 -3.73 0.52
CA GLU A 10 7.99 -4.38 -0.64
C GLU A 10 6.63 -3.75 -0.96
N VAL A 11 5.84 -3.47 0.07
CA VAL A 11 4.52 -2.81 -0.06
C VAL A 11 4.68 -1.44 -0.72
N ILE A 12 5.64 -0.64 -0.26
CA ILE A 12 5.90 0.68 -0.84
C ILE A 12 6.41 0.55 -2.28
N ALA A 13 7.28 -0.42 -2.59
CA ALA A 13 7.77 -0.64 -3.95
C ALA A 13 6.63 -0.99 -4.93
N ARG A 14 5.72 -1.87 -4.52
CA ARG A 14 4.54 -2.25 -5.33
C ARG A 14 3.60 -1.07 -5.58
N VAL A 15 3.31 -0.30 -4.53
CA VAL A 15 2.47 0.91 -4.66
C VAL A 15 3.15 1.96 -5.53
N ALA A 16 4.45 2.20 -5.36
CA ALA A 16 5.21 3.11 -6.21
C ALA A 16 5.20 2.65 -7.68
N GLY A 17 5.12 1.34 -7.93
CA GLY A 17 4.94 0.74 -9.26
C GLY A 17 3.55 0.91 -9.87
N GLY A 18 2.57 1.45 -9.13
CA GLY A 18 1.21 1.70 -9.62
C GLY A 18 0.13 0.81 -9.00
N GLU A 19 0.49 -0.13 -8.12
CA GLU A 19 -0.48 -1.01 -7.50
C GLU A 19 -1.28 -0.30 -6.39
N THR A 20 -2.57 -0.65 -6.26
CA THR A 20 -3.40 -0.22 -5.13
C THR A 20 -3.65 -1.40 -4.21
N LEU A 21 -3.38 -1.21 -2.91
CA LEU A 21 -3.50 -2.25 -1.91
C LEU A 21 -4.58 -1.92 -0.87
N LEU A 22 -5.30 -2.94 -0.43
CA LEU A 22 -6.27 -2.86 0.66
C LEU A 22 -5.58 -3.23 1.98
N VAL A 23 -5.69 -2.36 2.98
CA VAL A 23 -5.19 -2.62 4.32
C VAL A 23 -6.32 -3.18 5.15
N THR A 24 -6.12 -4.38 5.70
CA THR A 24 -7.06 -5.02 6.60
C THR A 24 -6.51 -5.12 8.02
N ARG A 25 -7.41 -5.09 9.00
CA ARG A 25 -7.14 -5.40 10.39
C ARG A 25 -8.15 -6.46 10.84
N ASP A 26 -7.64 -7.62 11.24
CA ASP A 26 -8.48 -8.74 11.69
C ASP A 26 -9.53 -9.16 10.64
N GLY A 27 -9.14 -9.12 9.36
CA GLY A 27 -10.01 -9.44 8.21
C GLY A 27 -10.85 -8.26 7.70
N GLU A 28 -10.99 -7.21 8.49
CA GLU A 28 -11.82 -6.04 8.15
C GLU A 28 -11.01 -4.99 7.37
N PRO A 29 -11.49 -4.48 6.21
CA PRO A 29 -10.85 -3.38 5.52
C PRO A 29 -10.87 -2.09 6.34
N VAL A 30 -9.70 -1.48 6.53
CA VAL A 30 -9.54 -0.24 7.31
C VAL A 30 -8.94 0.91 6.52
N ALA A 31 -8.20 0.63 5.44
CA ALA A 31 -7.63 1.68 4.59
C ALA A 31 -7.27 1.15 3.19
N ARG A 32 -6.92 2.07 2.30
CA ARG A 32 -6.30 1.78 1.01
C ARG A 32 -4.99 2.54 0.91
N VAL A 33 -3.99 1.90 0.32
CA VAL A 33 -2.73 2.55 -0.07
C VAL A 33 -2.71 2.62 -1.58
N THR A 34 -2.66 3.83 -2.11
CA THR A 34 -2.70 4.10 -3.56
C THR A 34 -1.44 4.85 -3.99
N PRO A 35 -0.97 4.65 -5.23
CA PRO A 35 0.08 5.48 -5.79
C PRO A 35 -0.37 6.94 -5.83
N LEU A 36 0.57 7.86 -5.61
CA LEU A 36 0.30 9.26 -5.90
C LEU A 36 0.29 9.49 -7.42
N PRO A 37 -0.56 10.39 -7.92
CA PRO A 37 -0.51 10.76 -9.32
C PRO A 37 0.88 11.30 -9.65
N ARG A 38 1.44 10.86 -10.79
CA ARG A 38 2.68 11.42 -11.31
C ARG A 38 2.43 12.91 -11.56
N ARG A 39 3.26 13.78 -10.96
CA ARG A 39 3.15 15.22 -11.20
C ARG A 39 3.31 15.48 -12.70
N PRO A 40 2.38 16.21 -13.34
CA PRO A 40 2.56 16.61 -14.73
C PRO A 40 3.82 17.48 -14.84
N ALA A 41 4.55 17.30 -15.94
CA ALA A 41 5.76 18.05 -16.26
C ALA A 41 5.47 19.54 -16.49
#